data_AF-A0ABD3GZF6-F1
#
_entry.id   AF-A0ABD3GZF6-F1
#
_cell.length_a   1.000
_cell.length_b   1.000
_cell.length_c   1.000
_cell.angle_alpha   90.00
_cell.angle_beta   90.00
_cell.angle_gamma   90.00
#
_symmetry.space_group_name_H-M   'P 1'
#
loop_
_entity.id
_entity.type
_entity.pdbx_description
1 polymer ?
#
loop_
_entity_poly.entity_id
_entity_poly.type
_entity_poly.pdbx_seq_one_letter_code
_entity_poly.pdbx_strand_id
1 'polypeptide(L)'
;MDIYLEPLVEELKLLWDGVRAYDAGARCPREDCWFTLHAICMWTIHDSPGLEFISGLAVSGTRGCPTCGDHLQAQYSTSLRSTYYLEHEKYLPFDHPLRAGCTDQIPPYMTMIDYCVLEARIQAGEVPRVSSGLNRVSVLLELPYWDSLLIQHLGDAMHEEGNVVKNLLQHIWRKVDTLNHRRACVEFGMHPHAWPYTRSNGVEAIPPAEWVMSSHHKRSMLRRLCAYSNDAYLHPSSRDNLIG
;
A
#
# COMPACT_ATOMS: atom_id res chain seq x y z
N MET A 1 17.45 -4.48 7.35
CA MET A 1 17.38 -4.20 5.90
C MET A 1 18.42 -3.18 5.52
N ASP A 2 18.56 -2.10 6.28
CA ASP A 2 19.54 -1.04 6.04
C ASP A 2 20.97 -1.58 5.87
N ILE A 3 21.39 -2.58 6.65
CA ILE A 3 22.67 -3.32 6.49
C ILE A 3 22.84 -3.92 5.08
N TYR A 4 21.76 -4.38 4.44
CA TYR A 4 21.81 -4.94 3.09
C TYR A 4 21.82 -3.87 2.00
N LEU A 5 21.32 -2.66 2.30
CA LEU A 5 21.33 -1.52 1.38
C LEU A 5 22.58 -0.65 1.52
N GLU A 6 23.34 -0.81 2.60
CA GLU A 6 24.56 -0.05 2.87
C GLU A 6 25.57 -0.10 1.70
N PRO A 7 25.91 -1.27 1.10
CA PRO A 7 26.80 -1.29 -0.07
C PRO A 7 26.24 -0.52 -1.27
N LEU A 8 24.93 -0.60 -1.50
CA LEU A 8 24.26 0.15 -2.56
C LEU A 8 24.35 1.66 -2.30
N VAL A 9 24.13 2.10 -1.06
CA VAL A 9 24.22 3.51 -0.68
C VAL A 9 25.66 4.02 -0.80
N GLU A 10 26.67 3.23 -0.44
CA GLU A 10 28.07 3.56 -0.64
C GLU A 10 28.41 3.73 -2.14
N GLU A 11 27.98 2.80 -2.99
CA GLU A 11 28.16 2.90 -4.44
C GLU A 11 27.45 4.12 -5.04
N LEU A 12 26.23 4.42 -4.58
CA LEU A 12 25.48 5.61 -5.01
C LEU A 12 26.15 6.92 -4.57
N LYS A 13 26.81 6.97 -3.41
CA LYS A 13 27.62 8.12 -2.98
C LYS A 13 28.85 8.28 -3.89
N LEU A 14 29.54 7.18 -4.23
CA LEU A 14 30.67 7.22 -5.17
C LEU A 14 30.22 7.71 -6.56
N LEU A 15 29.08 7.22 -7.05
CA LEU A 15 28.50 7.64 -8.31
C LEU A 15 28.01 9.09 -8.28
N TRP A 16 27.58 9.61 -7.12
CA TRP A 16 27.24 11.01 -6.98
C TRP A 16 28.47 11.92 -7.14
N ASP A 17 29.58 11.57 -6.50
CA ASP A 17 30.85 12.30 -6.62
C ASP A 17 31.47 12.17 -8.02
N GLY A 18 31.16 11.08 -8.71
CA GLY A 18 31.55 10.79 -10.08
C GLY A 18 32.70 9.78 -10.15
N VAL A 19 32.52 8.75 -10.97
CA VAL A 19 33.53 7.71 -11.18
C VAL A 19 34.03 7.70 -12.62
N ARG A 20 35.31 7.40 -12.81
CA ARG A 20 35.88 7.28 -14.15
C ARG A 20 35.42 5.98 -14.80
N ALA A 21 34.62 6.08 -15.86
CA ALA A 21 34.05 4.95 -16.58
C ALA A 21 34.55 4.90 -18.03
N TYR A 22 34.61 3.70 -18.59
CA TYR A 22 34.99 3.45 -19.98
C TYR A 22 33.76 3.13 -20.82
N ASP A 23 33.61 3.80 -21.96
CA ASP A 23 32.57 3.47 -22.94
C ASP A 23 32.97 2.23 -23.74
N ALA A 24 32.42 1.07 -23.38
CA ALA A 24 32.65 -0.19 -24.08
C ALA A 24 32.09 -0.20 -25.52
N GLY A 25 31.16 0.70 -25.86
CA GLY A 25 30.66 0.89 -27.21
C GLY A 25 31.66 1.60 -28.13
N ALA A 26 32.63 2.31 -27.55
CA ALA A 26 33.70 2.94 -28.29
C ALA A 26 34.65 1.86 -28.83
N ARG A 27 34.61 1.64 -30.15
CA ARG A 27 35.32 0.56 -30.87
C ARG A 27 36.86 0.66 -30.82
N CYS A 28 37.44 1.62 -30.11
CA CYS A 28 38.88 1.78 -29.99
C CYS A 28 39.22 2.48 -28.66
N PRO A 29 40.00 1.87 -27.75
CA PRO A 29 40.33 2.49 -26.47
C PRO A 29 41.28 3.67 -26.69
N ARG A 30 40.71 4.86 -26.68
CA ARG A 30 41.40 6.15 -26.75
C ARG A 30 41.06 6.96 -25.49
N GLU A 31 41.82 8.02 -25.21
CA GLU A 31 41.56 8.86 -24.03
C GLU A 31 40.15 9.49 -24.04
N ASP A 32 39.59 9.74 -25.23
CA ASP A 32 38.21 10.24 -25.44
C ASP A 32 37.11 9.21 -25.15
N CYS A 33 37.47 7.94 -24.87
CA CYS A 33 36.54 6.88 -24.52
C CYS A 33 36.31 6.75 -23.01
N TRP A 34 37.00 7.57 -22.21
CA TRP A 34 36.79 7.68 -20.78
C TRP A 34 35.95 8.91 -20.46
N PHE A 35 34.99 8.76 -19.55
CA PHE A 35 34.17 9.85 -19.07
C PHE A 35 33.91 9.73 -17.57
N THR A 36 33.50 10.83 -16.94
CA THR A 36 33.03 10.80 -15.56
C THR A 36 31.56 10.41 -15.56
N LEU A 37 31.27 9.22 -15.05
CA LEU A 37 29.91 8.74 -14.86
C LEU A 37 29.40 9.24 -13.52
N HIS A 38 28.26 9.93 -13.56
CA HIS A 38 27.44 10.20 -12.38
C HIS A 38 26.14 9.42 -12.44
N ALA A 39 25.64 8.98 -11.30
CA ALA A 39 24.32 8.36 -11.20
C ALA A 39 23.66 8.69 -9.86
N ILE A 40 22.32 8.67 -9.87
CA ILE A 40 21.48 8.92 -8.70
C ILE A 40 20.37 7.88 -8.62
N CYS A 41 19.91 7.58 -7.41
CA CYS A 41 18.64 6.91 -7.18
C CYS A 41 17.53 7.96 -7.22
N MET A 42 16.71 7.97 -8.27
CA MET A 42 15.66 8.98 -8.44
C MET A 42 14.43 8.71 -7.56
N TRP A 43 14.05 7.45 -7.38
CA TRP A 43 12.96 6.99 -6.53
C TRP A 43 13.03 5.47 -6.35
N THR A 44 12.32 4.95 -5.35
CA THR A 44 12.07 3.50 -5.20
C THR A 44 10.62 3.17 -5.53
N ILE A 45 10.37 2.01 -6.15
CA ILE A 45 9.01 1.51 -6.43
C ILE A 45 8.76 0.29 -5.55
N HIS A 46 7.68 0.29 -4.78
CA HIS A 46 7.36 -0.81 -3.86
C HIS A 46 5.87 -0.82 -3.51
N ASP A 47 5.38 -1.97 -3.05
CA ASP A 47 4.07 -2.07 -2.39
C ASP A 47 4.12 -1.51 -0.95
N SER A 48 3.02 -1.60 -0.20
CA SER A 48 2.98 -1.04 1.17
C SER A 48 3.99 -1.71 2.13
N PRO A 49 4.12 -3.05 2.20
CA PRO A 49 5.18 -3.68 2.98
C PRO A 49 6.58 -3.22 2.57
N GLY A 50 6.86 -3.15 1.26
CA GLY A 50 8.13 -2.64 0.76
C GLY A 50 8.38 -1.18 1.15
N LEU A 51 7.34 -0.33 1.20
CA LEU A 51 7.46 1.04 1.69
C LEU A 51 7.96 1.06 3.14
N GLU A 52 7.33 0.29 4.04
CA GLU A 52 7.81 0.16 5.44
C GLU A 52 9.25 -0.34 5.50
N PHE A 53 9.63 -1.23 4.57
CA PHE A 53 11.00 -1.74 4.51
C PHE A 53 12.02 -0.78 3.92
N ILE A 54 11.64 0.21 3.12
CA ILE A 54 12.60 1.11 2.48
C ILE A 54 12.63 2.47 3.20
N SER A 55 11.46 3.02 3.51
CA SER A 55 11.31 4.33 4.17
C SER A 55 11.36 4.25 5.69
N GLY A 56 11.08 3.09 6.28
CA GLY A 56 10.91 2.97 7.74
C GLY A 56 9.57 3.49 8.26
N LEU A 57 8.66 3.91 7.39
CA LEU A 57 7.30 4.34 7.74
C LEU A 57 6.46 3.19 8.30
N ALA A 58 5.61 3.50 9.27
CA ALA A 58 4.55 2.59 9.66
C ALA A 58 3.51 2.49 8.54
N VAL A 59 3.25 1.27 8.05
CA VAL A 59 2.20 0.98 7.04
C VAL A 59 1.08 0.11 7.61
N SER A 60 1.07 -0.07 8.93
CA SER A 60 0.03 -0.81 9.65
C SER A 60 -0.25 -0.18 11.01
N GLY A 61 -1.30 -0.66 11.69
CA GLY A 61 -1.72 -0.15 12.99
C GLY A 61 -2.39 1.21 12.90
N THR A 62 -2.22 2.05 13.93
CA THR A 62 -2.96 3.33 14.02
C THR A 62 -2.46 4.42 13.09
N ARG A 63 -1.32 4.22 12.42
CA ARG A 63 -0.71 5.18 11.49
C ARG A 63 -0.34 4.55 10.15
N GLY A 64 -1.07 3.50 9.75
CA GLY A 64 -0.72 2.73 8.55
C GLY A 64 -0.86 3.47 7.21
N CYS A 65 -1.29 4.73 7.21
CA CYS A 65 -1.35 5.57 6.02
C CYS A 65 -0.27 6.67 6.10
N PRO A 66 0.78 6.61 5.27
CA PRO A 66 1.80 7.65 5.18
C PRO A 66 1.22 9.04 4.92
N THR A 67 0.20 9.13 4.08
CA THR A 67 -0.38 10.43 3.73
C THR A 67 -1.19 11.02 4.88
N CYS A 68 -1.89 10.20 5.65
CA CYS A 68 -2.74 10.69 6.74
C CYS A 68 -1.95 10.94 8.03
N GLY A 69 -0.85 10.22 8.26
CA GLY A 69 -0.06 10.31 9.49
C GLY A 69 -0.94 10.17 10.73
N ASP A 70 -0.84 11.15 11.64
CA ASP A 70 -1.60 11.20 12.89
C ASP A 70 -3.10 11.54 12.70
N HIS A 71 -3.50 11.96 11.49
CA HIS A 71 -4.91 12.21 11.15
C HIS A 71 -5.65 10.94 10.72
N LEU A 72 -4.96 9.79 10.64
CA LEU A 72 -5.59 8.51 10.34
C LEU A 72 -6.45 8.07 11.53
N GLN A 73 -7.75 7.97 11.30
CA GLN A 73 -8.70 7.44 12.28
C GLN A 73 -8.76 5.92 12.13
N ALA A 74 -8.03 5.23 13.00
CA ALA A 74 -7.95 3.79 13.03
C ALA A 74 -8.76 3.23 14.22
N GLN A 75 -9.52 2.17 13.97
CA GLN A 75 -10.29 1.48 14.99
C GLN A 75 -9.88 0.00 15.04
N TYR A 76 -9.74 -0.56 16.24
CA TYR A 76 -9.40 -1.97 16.41
C TYR A 76 -10.68 -2.81 16.52
N SER A 77 -10.84 -3.80 15.65
CA SER A 77 -11.91 -4.80 15.82
C SER A 77 -11.43 -5.92 16.74
N THR A 78 -12.12 -6.09 17.86
CA THR A 78 -11.91 -7.22 18.76
C THR A 78 -12.34 -8.55 18.12
N SER A 79 -13.38 -8.52 17.29
CA SER A 79 -13.92 -9.71 16.60
C SER A 79 -12.95 -10.26 15.55
N LEU A 80 -12.25 -9.37 14.84
CA LEU A 80 -11.31 -9.73 13.78
C LEU A 80 -9.84 -9.66 14.22
N ARG A 81 -9.58 -9.11 15.40
CA ARG A 81 -8.23 -8.87 15.95
C ARG A 81 -7.33 -8.08 15.00
N SER A 82 -7.93 -7.11 14.30
CA SER A 82 -7.26 -6.33 13.27
C SER A 82 -7.66 -4.86 13.38
N THR A 83 -6.79 -3.99 12.87
CA THR A 83 -7.06 -2.56 12.76
C THR A 83 -7.78 -2.26 11.45
N TYR A 84 -8.80 -1.42 11.51
CA TYR A 84 -9.63 -0.97 10.40
C TYR A 84 -9.60 0.55 10.29
N TYR A 85 -9.75 1.02 9.06
CA TYR A 85 -9.78 2.44 8.74
C TYR A 85 -11.15 2.72 8.13
N LEU A 86 -11.99 3.51 8.81
CA LEU A 86 -13.42 3.58 8.47
C LEU A 86 -13.83 4.92 7.84
N GLU A 87 -13.08 6.00 8.02
CA GLU A 87 -13.44 7.34 7.52
C GLU A 87 -12.93 7.61 6.11
N HIS A 88 -13.40 6.85 5.13
CA HIS A 88 -12.96 7.01 3.74
C HIS A 88 -13.90 7.95 2.96
N GLU A 89 -15.11 8.17 3.48
CA GLU A 89 -16.15 8.99 2.86
C GLU A 89 -15.72 10.45 2.72
N LYS A 90 -14.85 10.95 3.61
CA LYS A 90 -14.29 12.31 3.55
C LYS A 90 -13.37 12.55 2.35
N TYR A 91 -12.97 11.52 1.61
CA TYR A 91 -12.19 11.65 0.38
C TYR A 91 -13.05 11.62 -0.90
N LEU A 92 -14.36 11.32 -0.78
CA LEU A 92 -15.29 11.35 -1.91
C LEU A 92 -15.67 12.80 -2.26
N PRO A 93 -16.13 13.10 -3.49
CA PRO A 93 -16.68 14.42 -3.83
C PRO A 93 -17.77 14.90 -2.86
N PHE A 94 -17.88 16.22 -2.64
CA PHE A 94 -18.85 16.80 -1.70
C PHE A 94 -20.32 16.46 -2.01
N ASP A 95 -20.63 16.23 -3.29
CA ASP A 95 -21.95 15.84 -3.80
C ASP A 95 -22.16 14.32 -3.82
N HIS A 96 -21.17 13.52 -3.40
CA HIS A 96 -21.27 12.07 -3.42
C HIS A 96 -22.27 11.56 -2.36
N PRO A 97 -23.21 10.66 -2.68
CA PRO A 97 -24.23 10.17 -1.73
C PRO A 97 -23.66 9.57 -0.44
N LEU A 98 -22.52 8.88 -0.53
CA LEU A 98 -21.84 8.32 0.65
C LEU A 98 -21.12 9.36 1.52
N ARG A 99 -20.88 10.57 1.00
CA ARG A 99 -20.34 11.69 1.78
C ARG A 99 -21.44 12.49 2.48
N ALA A 100 -22.71 12.29 2.10
CA ALA A 100 -23.83 13.02 2.69
C ALA A 100 -23.89 12.77 4.21
N GLY A 101 -23.59 13.81 5.00
CA GLY A 101 -23.49 13.76 6.47
C GLY A 101 -22.06 13.84 7.02
N CYS A 102 -21.03 13.66 6.20
CA CYS A 102 -19.64 13.90 6.55
C CYS A 102 -19.26 15.34 6.21
N THR A 103 -19.15 16.19 7.24
CA THR A 103 -18.71 17.59 7.11
C THR A 103 -17.20 17.76 7.27
N ASP A 104 -16.47 16.66 7.47
CA ASP A 104 -15.05 16.71 7.76
C ASP A 104 -14.27 17.22 6.55
N GLN A 105 -13.31 18.09 6.84
CA GLN A 105 -12.33 18.52 5.85
C GLN A 105 -11.28 17.42 5.66
N ILE A 106 -10.73 17.35 4.44
CA ILE A 106 -9.60 16.48 4.17
C ILE A 106 -8.43 17.03 4.99
N PRO A 107 -7.84 16.24 5.92
CA PRO A 107 -6.71 16.71 6.71
C PRO A 107 -5.52 17.03 5.81
N PRO A 108 -4.60 17.90 6.24
CA PRO A 108 -3.37 18.13 5.51
C PRO A 108 -2.63 16.80 5.32
N TYR A 109 -2.16 16.57 4.10
CA TYR A 109 -1.38 15.38 3.78
C TYR A 109 0.04 15.54 4.27
N MET A 110 0.59 14.46 4.82
CA MET A 110 2.01 14.32 5.08
C MET A 110 2.72 14.05 3.75
N THR A 111 3.63 14.93 3.34
CA THR A 111 4.47 14.70 2.15
C THR A 111 5.71 13.91 2.52
N MET A 112 6.39 13.35 1.52
CA MET A 112 7.66 12.68 1.80
C MET A 112 8.76 13.65 2.27
N ILE A 113 8.70 14.91 1.85
CA ILE A 113 9.58 15.97 2.37
C ILE A 113 9.34 16.18 3.86
N ASP A 114 8.07 16.22 4.29
CA ASP A 114 7.71 16.34 5.71
C ASP A 114 8.26 15.15 6.52
N TYR A 115 8.29 13.94 5.93
CA TYR A 115 8.93 12.78 6.52
C TYR A 115 10.45 12.91 6.64
N CYS A 116 11.16 13.39 5.62
CA CYS A 116 12.60 13.63 5.72
C CYS A 116 12.93 14.66 6.82
N VAL A 117 12.15 15.72 6.93
CA VAL A 117 12.29 16.71 8.01
C VAL A 117 12.05 16.05 9.38
N LEU A 118 11.01 15.22 9.50
CA LEU A 118 10.71 14.50 10.73
C LEU A 118 11.84 13.53 11.12
N GLU A 119 12.40 12.81 10.15
CA GLU A 119 13.52 11.89 10.36
C GLU A 119 14.79 12.62 10.82
N ALA A 120 15.14 13.75 10.17
CA ALA A 120 16.27 14.58 10.58
C ALA A 120 16.13 15.07 12.03
N ARG A 121 14.92 15.47 12.42
CA ARG A 121 14.61 15.89 13.80
C ARG A 121 14.69 14.74 14.80
N ILE A 122 14.35 13.51 14.39
CA ILE A 122 14.55 12.30 15.21
C ILE A 122 16.04 12.02 15.40
N GLN A 123 16.84 12.11 14.34
CA GLN A 123 18.29 11.92 14.41
C GLN A 123 18.96 12.98 15.30
N ALA A 124 18.47 14.23 15.26
CA ALA A 124 18.91 15.32 16.13
C ALA A 124 18.43 15.17 17.60
N GLY A 125 17.57 14.18 17.89
CA GLY A 125 17.03 13.94 19.23
C GLY A 125 15.92 14.91 19.65
N GLU A 126 15.38 15.70 18.72
CA GLU A 126 14.31 16.67 18.99
C GLU A 126 12.94 16.01 19.13
N VAL A 127 12.72 14.90 18.42
CA VAL A 127 11.45 14.18 18.39
C VAL A 127 11.68 12.71 18.76
N PRO A 128 10.92 12.15 19.73
CA PRO A 128 10.98 10.73 20.02
C PRO A 128 10.44 9.89 18.86
N ARG A 129 11.21 8.90 18.40
CA ARG A 129 10.81 7.99 17.30
C ARG A 129 9.51 7.25 17.56
N VAL A 130 9.27 6.80 18.80
CA VAL A 130 8.04 6.08 19.18
C VAL A 130 6.77 6.90 18.89
N SER A 131 6.86 8.23 18.92
CA SER A 131 5.73 9.12 18.68
C SER A 131 5.66 9.67 17.25
N SER A 132 6.58 9.32 16.35
CA SER A 132 6.67 9.95 15.02
C SER A 132 6.00 9.18 13.89
N GLY A 133 5.58 7.93 14.12
CA GLY A 133 5.05 7.06 13.06
C GLY A 133 6.14 6.44 12.17
N LEU A 134 7.41 6.59 12.54
CA LEU A 134 8.55 5.93 11.90
C LEU A 134 9.01 4.76 12.79
N ASN A 135 9.07 3.56 12.22
CA ASN A 135 9.58 2.36 12.87
C ASN A 135 11.12 2.37 12.91
N ARG A 136 11.75 3.02 11.94
CA ARG A 136 13.20 3.25 11.86
C ARG A 136 13.51 4.46 10.99
N VAL A 137 14.79 4.81 10.90
CA VAL A 137 15.29 5.85 10.00
C VAL A 137 15.90 5.17 8.78
N SER A 138 15.54 5.60 7.58
CA SER A 138 16.06 5.01 6.34
C SER A 138 17.53 5.35 6.11
N VAL A 139 18.32 4.37 5.64
CA VAL A 139 19.70 4.58 5.18
C VAL A 139 19.79 5.43 3.91
N LEU A 140 18.68 5.56 3.17
CA LEU A 140 18.63 6.38 1.95
C LEU A 140 18.79 7.88 2.25
N LEU A 141 18.53 8.32 3.49
CA LEU A 141 18.79 9.69 3.94
C LEU A 141 20.28 10.06 3.93
N GLU A 142 21.17 9.07 3.93
CA GLU A 142 22.60 9.35 3.83
C GLU A 142 23.02 9.76 2.41
N LEU A 143 22.16 9.58 1.42
CA LEU A 143 22.43 10.05 0.06
C LEU A 143 22.37 11.59 0.05
N PRO A 144 23.41 12.27 -0.46
CA PRO A 144 23.57 13.73 -0.32
C PRO A 144 22.53 14.56 -1.08
N TYR A 145 21.70 13.94 -1.91
CA TYR A 145 20.67 14.57 -2.73
C TYR A 145 19.25 14.10 -2.36
N TRP A 146 19.08 13.20 -1.40
CA TRP A 146 17.80 12.53 -1.16
C TRP A 146 16.70 13.51 -0.77
N ASP A 147 17.00 14.44 0.14
CA ASP A 147 16.10 15.49 0.62
C ASP A 147 15.68 16.51 -0.46
N SER A 148 16.42 16.54 -1.56
CA SER A 148 16.21 17.43 -2.69
C SER A 148 15.29 16.80 -3.76
N LEU A 149 14.97 15.51 -3.63
CA LEU A 149 14.06 14.81 -4.54
C LEU A 149 12.60 15.14 -4.21
N LEU A 150 11.83 15.58 -5.22
CA LEU A 150 10.39 15.83 -5.08
C LEU A 150 9.59 14.55 -4.79
N ILE A 151 10.09 13.41 -5.27
CA ILE A 151 9.48 12.09 -5.13
C ILE A 151 10.58 11.11 -4.78
N GLN A 152 10.45 10.42 -3.65
CA GLN A 152 11.44 9.44 -3.15
C GLN A 152 10.91 8.01 -3.20
N HIS A 153 9.60 7.84 -2.97
CA HIS A 153 8.94 6.54 -2.91
C HIS A 153 7.67 6.56 -3.78
N LEU A 154 7.53 5.57 -4.65
CA LEU A 154 6.40 5.36 -5.53
C LEU A 154 5.70 4.03 -5.17
N GLY A 155 4.37 4.08 -5.09
CA GLY A 155 3.55 2.88 -4.92
C GLY A 155 3.56 2.03 -6.18
N ASP A 156 3.77 0.72 -6.02
CA ASP A 156 3.63 -0.25 -7.09
C ASP A 156 2.14 -0.52 -7.38
N ALA A 157 1.58 0.29 -8.27
CA ALA A 157 0.17 0.21 -8.66
C ALA A 157 -0.22 -1.19 -9.15
N MET A 158 0.65 -1.91 -9.85
CA MET A 158 0.32 -3.23 -10.38
C MET A 158 0.02 -4.23 -9.26
N HIS A 159 0.85 -4.23 -8.21
CA HIS A 159 0.65 -5.11 -7.05
C HIS A 159 -0.50 -4.64 -6.17
N GLU A 160 -0.64 -3.33 -5.95
CA GLU A 160 -1.73 -2.76 -5.14
C GLU A 160 -3.09 -3.01 -5.79
N GLU A 161 -3.25 -2.71 -7.09
CA GLU A 161 -4.47 -2.96 -7.84
C GLU A 161 -4.82 -4.46 -7.87
N GLY A 162 -3.82 -5.31 -8.10
CA GLY A 162 -4.01 -6.76 -8.06
C GLY A 162 -4.55 -7.24 -6.71
N ASN A 163 -4.03 -6.70 -5.61
CA ASN A 163 -4.49 -7.00 -4.25
C ASN A 163 -5.91 -6.49 -3.99
N VAL A 164 -6.23 -5.25 -4.40
CA VAL A 164 -7.57 -4.67 -4.24
C VAL A 164 -8.61 -5.50 -5.00
N VAL A 165 -8.34 -5.81 -6.28
CA VAL A 165 -9.24 -6.61 -7.11
C VAL A 165 -9.42 -8.00 -6.50
N LYS A 166 -8.34 -8.67 -6.09
CA LYS A 166 -8.41 -9.99 -5.47
C LYS A 166 -9.30 -9.98 -4.22
N ASN A 167 -9.12 -9.01 -3.32
CA ASN A 167 -9.91 -8.90 -2.09
C ASN A 167 -11.40 -8.62 -2.39
N LEU A 168 -11.68 -7.69 -3.31
CA LEU A 168 -13.04 -7.39 -3.75
C LEU A 168 -13.74 -8.63 -4.31
N LEU A 169 -13.06 -9.37 -5.18
CA LEU A 169 -13.59 -10.62 -5.74
C LEU A 169 -13.86 -11.64 -4.64
N GLN A 170 -12.94 -11.84 -3.71
CA GLN A 170 -13.16 -12.79 -2.61
C GLN A 170 -14.39 -12.43 -1.75
N HIS A 171 -14.67 -11.14 -1.54
CA HIS A 171 -15.88 -10.66 -0.87
C HIS A 171 -17.15 -10.95 -1.68
N ILE A 172 -17.18 -10.57 -2.95
CA ILE A 172 -18.34 -10.79 -3.84
C ILE A 172 -18.62 -12.30 -4.04
N TRP A 173 -17.58 -13.14 -4.00
CA TRP A 173 -17.73 -14.59 -4.05
C TRP A 173 -18.13 -15.23 -2.72
N ARG A 174 -18.17 -14.48 -1.62
CA ARG A 174 -18.39 -14.95 -0.24
C ARG A 174 -17.31 -15.94 0.24
N LYS A 175 -16.05 -15.75 -0.18
CA LYS A 175 -14.91 -16.55 0.31
C LYS A 175 -14.42 -16.09 1.70
N VAL A 176 -14.63 -14.82 2.06
CA VAL A 176 -14.09 -14.21 3.31
C VAL A 176 -15.16 -13.72 4.28
N ASP A 177 -16.43 -14.00 4.04
CA ASP A 177 -17.54 -13.50 4.86
C ASP A 177 -17.88 -14.48 5.99
N THR A 178 -17.33 -14.23 7.18
CA THR A 178 -17.49 -15.08 8.37
C THR A 178 -18.31 -14.39 9.47
N LEU A 179 -18.70 -15.16 10.49
CA LEU A 179 -19.42 -14.61 11.65
C LEU A 179 -18.65 -13.47 12.34
N ASN A 180 -17.31 -13.57 12.41
CA ASN A 180 -16.49 -12.52 12.99
C ASN A 180 -16.52 -11.23 12.16
N HIS A 181 -16.59 -11.33 10.83
CA HIS A 181 -16.75 -10.15 9.97
C HIS A 181 -18.09 -9.46 10.24
N ARG A 182 -19.16 -10.24 10.41
CA ARG A 182 -20.49 -9.70 10.75
C ARG A 182 -20.57 -9.12 12.16
N ARG A 183 -19.85 -9.69 13.12
CA ARG A 183 -19.70 -9.12 14.47
C ARG A 183 -18.90 -7.82 14.45
N ALA A 184 -17.87 -7.71 13.61
CA ALA A 184 -17.18 -6.44 13.40
C ALA A 184 -18.11 -5.36 12.81
N CYS A 185 -19.03 -5.73 11.90
CA CYS A 185 -20.08 -4.80 11.45
C CYS A 185 -20.95 -4.29 12.61
N VAL A 186 -21.30 -5.15 13.58
CA VAL A 186 -22.01 -4.73 14.80
C VAL A 186 -21.15 -3.81 15.65
N GLU A 187 -19.89 -4.19 15.89
CA GLU A 187 -18.90 -3.41 16.67
C GLU A 187 -18.75 -1.99 16.14
N PHE A 188 -18.71 -1.82 14.82
CA PHE A 188 -18.55 -0.53 14.16
C PHE A 188 -19.88 0.17 13.81
N GLY A 189 -21.03 -0.42 14.16
CA GLY A 189 -22.34 0.15 13.82
C GLY A 189 -22.63 0.20 12.32
N MET A 190 -21.97 -0.63 11.51
CA MET A 190 -22.06 -0.64 10.05
C MET A 190 -22.97 -1.75 9.55
N HIS A 191 -23.63 -1.52 8.41
CA HIS A 191 -24.50 -2.49 7.73
C HIS A 191 -25.50 -3.24 8.65
N PRO A 192 -26.47 -2.57 9.30
CA PRO A 192 -27.40 -3.21 10.22
C PRO A 192 -28.18 -4.41 9.64
N HIS A 193 -28.50 -4.35 8.33
CA HIS A 193 -29.15 -5.45 7.61
C HIS A 193 -28.28 -6.72 7.51
N ALA A 194 -26.97 -6.60 7.74
CA ALA A 194 -25.99 -7.66 7.64
C ALA A 194 -25.65 -8.29 9.01
N TRP A 195 -26.23 -7.81 10.11
CA TRP A 195 -25.89 -8.26 11.47
C TRP A 195 -26.34 -9.71 11.74
N PRO A 196 -25.57 -10.49 12.53
CA PRO A 196 -25.98 -11.83 12.95
C PRO A 196 -27.28 -11.80 13.75
N TYR A 197 -28.07 -12.86 13.66
CA TYR A 197 -29.30 -13.02 14.44
C TYR A 197 -29.44 -14.45 14.97
N THR A 198 -30.16 -14.60 16.08
CA THR A 198 -30.45 -15.90 16.67
C THR A 198 -31.74 -16.46 16.07
N ARG A 199 -31.69 -17.66 15.51
CA ARG A 199 -32.88 -18.38 15.04
C ARG A 199 -33.72 -18.88 16.21
N SER A 200 -34.96 -19.28 15.93
CA SER A 200 -35.88 -19.87 16.92
C SER A 200 -35.33 -21.11 17.63
N ASN A 201 -34.37 -21.82 17.01
CA ASN A 201 -33.68 -22.98 17.58
C ASN A 201 -32.42 -22.62 18.40
N GLY A 202 -32.18 -21.34 18.67
CA GLY A 202 -31.01 -20.86 19.44
C GLY A 202 -29.71 -20.79 18.64
N VAL A 203 -29.69 -21.22 17.37
CA VAL A 203 -28.50 -21.18 16.52
C VAL A 203 -28.32 -19.80 15.93
N GLU A 204 -27.12 -19.23 16.09
CA GLU A 204 -26.73 -17.96 15.46
C GLU A 204 -26.57 -18.14 13.95
N ALA A 205 -27.13 -17.21 13.19
CA ALA A 205 -27.14 -17.22 11.73
C ALA A 205 -26.74 -15.86 11.15
N ILE A 206 -26.20 -15.91 9.94
CA ILE A 206 -25.76 -14.73 9.19
C ILE A 206 -26.77 -14.48 8.05
N PRO A 207 -27.33 -13.27 7.91
CA PRO A 207 -28.16 -12.93 6.77
C PRO A 207 -27.32 -12.89 5.48
N PRO A 208 -27.87 -13.33 4.33
CA PRO A 208 -27.18 -13.19 3.05
C PRO A 208 -26.77 -11.73 2.80
N ALA A 209 -25.49 -11.50 2.47
CA ALA A 209 -25.04 -10.18 2.07
C ALA A 209 -25.60 -9.81 0.68
N GLU A 210 -26.08 -8.58 0.53
CA GLU A 210 -26.69 -8.08 -0.71
C GLU A 210 -25.68 -8.03 -1.88
N TRP A 211 -24.40 -7.85 -1.57
CA TRP A 211 -23.31 -7.75 -2.55
C TRP A 211 -22.76 -9.10 -3.02
N VAL A 212 -23.23 -10.23 -2.47
CA VAL A 212 -22.73 -11.55 -2.85
C VAL A 212 -23.36 -12.00 -4.16
N MET A 213 -22.52 -12.43 -5.11
CA MET A 213 -22.99 -12.98 -6.38
C MET A 213 -23.74 -14.31 -6.20
N SER A 214 -24.87 -14.43 -6.90
CA SER A 214 -25.55 -15.71 -7.09
C SER A 214 -24.69 -16.70 -7.87
N SER A 215 -24.96 -18.01 -7.74
CA SER A 215 -24.26 -19.04 -8.53
C SER A 215 -24.41 -18.84 -10.04
N HIS A 216 -25.51 -18.23 -10.49
CA HIS A 216 -25.69 -17.85 -11.89
C HIS A 216 -24.72 -16.71 -12.28
N HIS A 217 -24.65 -15.64 -11.48
CA HIS A 217 -23.73 -14.52 -11.72
C HIS A 217 -22.27 -14.96 -11.73
N LYS A 218 -21.85 -15.81 -10.77
CA LYS A 218 -20.50 -16.40 -10.71
C LYS A 218 -20.15 -17.14 -12.01
N ARG A 219 -21.04 -17.99 -12.51
CA ARG A 219 -20.84 -18.73 -13.78
C ARG A 219 -20.83 -17.83 -15.01
N SER A 220 -21.60 -16.75 -15.02
CA SER A 220 -21.61 -15.78 -16.12
C SER A 220 -20.29 -15.01 -16.17
N MET A 221 -19.82 -14.54 -15.02
CA MET A 221 -18.54 -13.83 -14.89
C MET A 221 -17.36 -14.71 -15.29
N LEU A 222 -17.28 -15.95 -14.78
CA LEU A 222 -16.21 -16.89 -15.15
C LEU A 222 -16.17 -17.15 -16.66
N ARG A 223 -17.34 -17.32 -17.31
CA ARG A 223 -17.40 -17.47 -18.77
C ARG A 223 -16.84 -16.26 -19.51
N ARG A 224 -17.15 -15.04 -19.05
CA ARG A 224 -16.61 -13.81 -19.64
C ARG A 224 -15.10 -13.70 -19.43
N LEU A 225 -14.60 -13.97 -18.22
CA LEU A 225 -13.17 -13.96 -17.93
C LEU A 225 -12.40 -15.00 -18.77
N CYS A 226 -12.94 -16.21 -18.93
CA CYS A 226 -12.33 -17.23 -19.79
C CYS A 226 -12.25 -16.76 -21.25
N ALA A 227 -13.27 -16.05 -21.75
CA ALA A 227 -13.25 -15.47 -23.09
C ALA A 227 -12.13 -14.41 -23.24
N TYR A 228 -11.97 -13.51 -22.26
CA TYR A 228 -10.88 -12.53 -22.25
C TYR A 228 -9.49 -13.18 -22.15
N SER A 229 -9.35 -14.26 -21.38
CA SER A 229 -8.08 -14.96 -21.19
C SER A 229 -7.55 -15.67 -22.45
N ASN A 230 -8.40 -15.82 -23.46
CA ASN A 230 -8.03 -16.37 -24.75
C ASN A 230 -7.53 -15.31 -25.74
N ASP A 231 -7.72 -14.01 -25.47
CA ASP A 231 -7.49 -12.96 -26.47
C ASP A 231 -6.24 -12.09 -26.29
N ALA A 232 -5.56 -12.02 -25.13
CA ALA A 232 -4.16 -11.60 -25.02
C ALA A 232 -3.68 -11.51 -23.56
N TYR A 233 -2.36 -11.65 -23.35
CA TYR A 233 -1.56 -11.24 -22.17
C TYR A 233 -1.45 -12.15 -20.93
N LEU A 234 -2.09 -13.32 -20.85
CA LEU A 234 -1.86 -14.21 -19.69
C LEU A 234 -0.77 -15.26 -19.97
N HIS A 235 0.34 -15.16 -19.23
CA HIS A 235 1.37 -16.21 -19.17
C HIS A 235 0.73 -17.53 -18.70
N PRO A 236 1.06 -18.69 -19.31
CA PRO A 236 0.39 -19.98 -19.06
C PRO A 236 0.27 -20.38 -17.59
N SER A 237 1.24 -20.02 -16.75
CA SER A 237 1.26 -20.30 -15.30
C SER A 237 0.16 -19.58 -14.50
N SER A 238 -0.46 -18.54 -15.04
CA SER A 238 -1.55 -17.80 -14.38
C SER A 238 -2.93 -18.42 -14.59
N ARG A 239 -3.05 -19.38 -15.54
CA ARG A 239 -4.32 -20.05 -15.87
C ARG A 239 -4.79 -21.00 -14.78
N ASP A 240 -3.86 -21.69 -14.11
CA ASP A 240 -4.22 -22.73 -13.13
C ASP A 240 -4.69 -22.16 -11.78
N ASN A 241 -4.29 -20.93 -11.45
CA ASN A 241 -4.65 -20.28 -10.17
C ASN A 241 -6.05 -19.64 -10.16
N LEU A 242 -6.71 -19.50 -11.31
CA LEU A 242 -8.05 -18.90 -11.41
C LEU A 242 -9.20 -19.90 -11.21
N ILE A 243 -8.89 -21.20 -11.27
CA ILE A 243 -9.89 -22.28 -11.30
C ILE A 243 -9.85 -23.15 -10.01
N GLY A 244 -8.90 -22.87 -9.10
CA GLY A 244 -8.78 -23.47 -7.76
C GLY A 244 -9.69 -22.88 -6.68
#